data_AF-A0A5R9GAK5-F1
#
_entry.id   AF-A0A5R9GAK5-F1
#
_cell.length_a   1.000
_cell.length_b   1.000
_cell.length_c   1.000
_cell.angle_alpha   90.00
_cell.angle_beta   90.00
_cell.angle_gamma   90.00
#
_symmetry.space_group_name_H-M   'P 1'
#
loop_
_entity.id
_entity.type
_entity.pdbx_description
1 polymer ?
#
loop_
_entity_poly.entity_id
_entity_poly.type
_entity_poly.pdbx_seq_one_letter_code
_entity_poly.pdbx_strand_id
1 'polypeptide(L)'
;MFLSPANLIDGMHFDGDYFETMYRPWGDPIHGHTSTQTAFWNIRGDAYYNDRYFIVDSRQYQYGYVIGTSGLASKIQTTPTDGWWEWHTDTAPEDFYEGVGQGKGLQPQSLYLDQKSRRLGE
;
A
#
# COMPACT_ATOMS: atom_id res chain seq x y z
N MET A 1 19.11 7.14 -4.39
CA MET A 1 18.24 6.10 -3.79
C MET A 1 16.94 6.78 -3.42
N PHE A 2 15.82 6.34 -3.99
CA PHE A 2 14.49 6.97 -3.84
C PHE A 2 13.56 6.11 -2.98
N LEU A 3 14.10 5.58 -1.88
CA LEU A 3 13.39 4.67 -0.98
C LEU A 3 12.77 5.46 0.17
N SER A 4 11.47 5.24 0.41
CA SER A 4 10.75 5.79 1.56
C SER A 4 10.33 4.64 2.49
N PRO A 5 11.12 4.31 3.53
CA PRO A 5 10.84 3.18 4.40
C PRO A 5 9.91 3.54 5.58
N ALA A 6 9.16 2.56 6.06
CA ALA A 6 8.45 2.59 7.34
C ALA A 6 7.45 3.75 7.51
N ASN A 7 6.68 4.03 6.45
CA ASN A 7 5.61 5.04 6.51
C ASN A 7 4.29 4.44 7.00
N LEU A 8 3.42 5.32 7.49
CA LEU A 8 2.01 5.03 7.72
C LEU A 8 1.17 5.85 6.73
N ILE A 9 0.42 5.17 5.86
CA ILE A 9 -0.57 5.75 4.96
C ILE A 9 -1.94 5.40 5.54
N ASP A 10 -2.60 6.34 6.21
CA ASP A 10 -3.75 6.08 7.07
C ASP A 10 -4.99 6.85 6.62
N GLY A 11 -6.11 6.14 6.41
CA GLY A 11 -7.41 6.73 6.14
C GLY A 11 -7.52 7.48 4.81
N MET A 12 -6.65 7.19 3.85
CA MET A 12 -6.68 7.86 2.55
C MET A 12 -7.86 7.40 1.70
N HIS A 13 -8.38 8.35 0.91
CA HIS A 13 -9.52 8.15 0.03
C HIS A 13 -9.12 8.41 -1.42
N PHE A 14 -9.33 7.40 -2.27
CA PHE A 14 -9.13 7.45 -3.70
C PHE A 14 -10.45 7.48 -4.46
N ASP A 15 -10.53 8.32 -5.49
CA ASP A 15 -11.62 8.34 -6.45
C ASP A 15 -10.99 8.43 -7.85
N GLY A 16 -10.88 7.26 -8.50
CA GLY A 16 -10.20 7.16 -9.78
C GLY A 16 -8.69 7.40 -9.68
N ASP A 17 -8.05 6.98 -8.57
CA ASP A 17 -6.60 7.10 -8.32
C ASP A 17 -6.10 5.90 -7.49
N TYR A 18 -4.78 5.79 -7.27
CA TYR A 18 -4.17 4.67 -6.56
C TYR A 18 -2.80 5.00 -5.95
N PHE A 19 -2.37 4.19 -4.97
CA PHE A 19 -0.97 4.13 -4.54
C PHE A 19 -0.21 3.00 -5.19
N GLU A 20 1.07 3.24 -5.51
CA GLU A 20 1.98 2.23 -6.02
C GLU A 20 3.37 2.34 -5.37
N THR A 21 3.79 1.25 -4.76
CA THR A 21 5.12 1.08 -4.14
C THR A 21 5.98 0.00 -4.81
N MET A 22 5.56 -0.48 -5.97
CA MET A 22 6.33 -1.47 -6.74
C MET A 22 7.68 -0.93 -7.21
N TYR A 23 8.57 -1.85 -7.61
CA TYR A 23 9.83 -1.52 -8.26
C TYR A 23 9.61 -0.69 -9.53
N ARG A 24 10.38 0.39 -9.69
CA ARG A 24 10.30 1.30 -10.86
C ARG A 24 11.56 1.17 -11.73
N PRO A 25 11.50 0.48 -12.90
CA PRO A 25 12.64 0.26 -13.81
C PRO A 25 12.97 1.48 -14.70
N TRP A 26 12.58 2.69 -14.27
CA TRP A 26 12.75 3.93 -15.03
C TRP A 26 13.32 5.04 -14.15
N GLY A 27 13.78 6.11 -14.80
CA GLY A 27 14.48 7.25 -14.18
C GLY A 27 15.98 7.25 -14.48
N ASP A 28 16.62 8.40 -14.30
CA ASP A 28 18.08 8.57 -14.37
C ASP A 28 18.57 9.36 -13.14
N PRO A 29 19.16 8.70 -12.12
CA PRO A 29 19.37 7.25 -12.03
C PRO A 29 18.05 6.48 -11.85
N ILE A 30 18.05 5.18 -12.16
CA ILE A 30 16.89 4.28 -11.98
C ILE A 30 16.33 4.42 -10.56
N HIS A 31 15.00 4.51 -10.45
CA HIS A 31 14.34 4.71 -9.16
C HIS A 31 14.42 3.46 -8.28
N GLY A 32 14.23 2.28 -8.88
CA GLY A 32 14.35 0.98 -8.21
C GLY A 32 13.21 0.73 -7.21
N HIS A 33 13.53 0.13 -6.06
CA HIS A 33 12.56 -0.03 -4.97
C HIS A 33 12.23 1.32 -4.35
N THR A 34 10.92 1.58 -4.21
CA THR A 34 10.41 2.88 -3.77
C THR A 34 9.94 2.88 -2.32
N SER A 35 9.57 1.72 -1.76
CA SER A 35 9.16 1.59 -0.36
C SER A 35 9.51 0.22 0.23
N THR A 36 9.60 0.17 1.55
CA THR A 36 9.65 -1.04 2.39
C THR A 36 9.01 -0.74 3.74
N GLN A 37 8.41 -1.74 4.37
CA GLN A 37 7.80 -1.69 5.70
C GLN A 37 6.73 -0.59 5.85
N THR A 38 6.17 -0.08 4.75
CA THR A 38 5.08 0.89 4.78
C THR A 38 3.77 0.16 5.03
N ALA A 39 2.96 0.73 5.93
CA ALA A 39 1.63 0.25 6.25
C ALA A 39 0.57 1.14 5.59
N PHE A 40 -0.29 0.52 4.78
CA PHE A 40 -1.54 1.10 4.30
C PHE A 40 -2.65 0.67 5.25
N TRP A 41 -3.27 1.63 5.93
CA TRP A 41 -4.30 1.40 6.93
C TRP A 41 -5.62 2.06 6.52
N ASN A 42 -6.69 1.28 6.50
CA ASN A 42 -8.05 1.73 6.24
C ASN A 42 -8.21 2.60 4.98
N ILE A 43 -7.73 2.10 3.85
CA ILE A 43 -7.79 2.83 2.58
C ILE A 43 -9.18 2.69 1.96
N ARG A 44 -9.77 3.79 1.49
CA ARG A 44 -11.06 3.78 0.80
C ARG A 44 -10.88 4.10 -0.69
N GLY A 45 -11.53 3.34 -1.56
CA GLY A 45 -11.65 3.66 -2.98
C GLY A 45 -13.10 3.70 -3.46
N ASP A 46 -13.50 4.81 -4.07
CA ASP A 46 -14.82 4.95 -4.68
C ASP A 46 -14.83 4.52 -6.16
N ALA A 47 -13.71 4.65 -6.88
CA ALA A 47 -13.52 4.17 -8.24
C ALA A 47 -12.05 3.76 -8.49
N TYR A 48 -11.82 2.78 -9.39
CA TYR A 48 -10.48 2.42 -9.84
C TYR A 48 -9.95 3.46 -10.85
N TYR A 49 -8.66 3.73 -10.81
CA TYR A 49 -7.97 4.43 -11.91
C TYR A 49 -8.05 3.61 -13.20
N ASN A 50 -8.12 4.29 -14.36
CA ASN A 50 -8.18 3.67 -15.69
C ASN A 50 -7.26 2.46 -15.84
N ASP A 51 -7.75 1.40 -16.48
CA ASP A 51 -7.02 0.15 -16.75
C ASP A 51 -6.36 -0.54 -15.53
N ARG A 52 -6.63 -0.07 -14.30
CA ARG A 52 -6.22 -0.71 -13.05
C ARG A 52 -7.39 -1.44 -12.42
N TYR A 53 -7.06 -2.49 -11.69
CA TYR A 53 -8.04 -3.30 -10.95
C TYR A 53 -7.82 -3.23 -9.43
N PHE A 54 -7.01 -2.27 -8.96
CA PHE A 54 -6.63 -2.10 -7.56
C PHE A 54 -6.57 -0.60 -7.19
N ILE A 55 -6.63 -0.30 -5.90
CA ILE A 55 -6.39 1.04 -5.34
C ILE A 55 -5.05 1.15 -4.60
N VAL A 56 -4.44 0.00 -4.28
CA VAL A 56 -3.11 -0.11 -3.68
C VAL A 56 -2.37 -1.23 -4.39
N ASP A 57 -1.22 -0.89 -4.99
CA ASP A 57 -0.19 -1.85 -5.38
C ASP A 57 0.94 -1.76 -4.36
N SER A 58 0.97 -2.74 -3.45
CA SER A 58 1.86 -2.74 -2.31
C SER A 58 3.08 -3.62 -2.53
N ARG A 59 3.48 -3.96 -3.77
CA ARG A 59 4.62 -4.87 -4.00
C ARG A 59 5.97 -4.24 -3.60
N GLN A 60 6.19 -4.12 -2.30
CA GLN A 60 7.29 -3.40 -1.68
C GLN A 60 8.58 -4.23 -1.73
N TYR A 61 9.69 -3.60 -1.38
CA TYR A 61 10.89 -4.34 -1.07
C TYR A 61 10.72 -5.09 0.26
N GLN A 62 10.82 -6.41 0.21
CA GLN A 62 10.66 -7.32 1.34
C GLN A 62 9.26 -7.29 1.98
N TYR A 63 9.09 -6.51 3.04
CA TYR A 63 7.88 -6.53 3.85
C TYR A 63 7.07 -5.26 3.64
N GLY A 64 5.76 -5.41 3.77
CA GLY A 64 4.81 -4.32 3.81
C GLY A 64 3.43 -4.82 4.22
N TYR A 65 2.53 -3.88 4.47
CA TYR A 65 1.25 -4.18 5.12
C TYR A 65 0.10 -3.42 4.46
N VAL A 66 -0.97 -4.14 4.13
CA VAL A 66 -2.23 -3.54 3.66
C VAL A 66 -3.38 -4.05 4.52
N ILE A 67 -3.84 -3.21 5.44
CA ILE A 67 -4.80 -3.59 6.46
C ILE A 67 -6.06 -2.75 6.31
N GLY A 68 -7.13 -3.40 5.86
CA GLY A 68 -8.42 -2.78 5.64
C GLY A 68 -8.45 -1.93 4.38
N THR A 69 -9.22 -2.37 3.39
CA THR A 69 -9.65 -1.52 2.28
C THR A 69 -11.17 -1.48 2.20
N SER A 70 -11.76 -0.43 1.64
CA SER A 70 -13.22 -0.32 1.53
C SER A 70 -13.66 0.53 0.34
N GLY A 71 -14.97 0.54 0.08
CA GLY A 71 -15.59 1.28 -1.03
C GLY A 71 -15.90 0.37 -2.22
N LEU A 72 -16.37 0.96 -3.33
CA LEU A 72 -16.69 0.19 -4.55
C LEU A 72 -15.42 -0.30 -5.24
N ALA A 73 -14.32 0.43 -5.09
CA ALA A 73 -13.00 0.05 -5.51
C ALA A 73 -12.16 -0.31 -4.28
N SER A 74 -12.05 -1.60 -3.94
CA SER A 74 -11.37 -2.05 -2.72
C SER A 74 -10.26 -3.07 -2.96
N LYS A 75 -10.06 -3.51 -4.20
CA LYS A 75 -9.04 -4.51 -4.53
C LYS A 75 -7.62 -3.94 -4.37
N ILE A 76 -6.67 -4.86 -4.16
CA ILE A 76 -5.26 -4.57 -3.97
C ILE A 76 -4.41 -5.48 -4.86
N GLN A 77 -3.16 -5.11 -5.07
CA GLN A 77 -2.16 -5.92 -5.75
C GLN A 77 -0.97 -6.16 -4.82
N THR A 78 -0.77 -7.42 -4.44
CA THR A 78 0.28 -7.87 -3.50
C THR A 78 1.16 -8.96 -4.11
N THR A 79 0.66 -9.69 -5.11
CA THR A 79 1.35 -10.84 -5.70
C THR A 79 2.73 -10.45 -6.23
N PRO A 80 3.83 -11.01 -5.68
CA PRO A 80 5.17 -10.63 -6.04
C PRO A 80 5.45 -10.75 -7.53
N THR A 81 6.28 -9.85 -8.04
CA THR A 81 6.97 -10.06 -9.32
C THR A 81 8.29 -10.73 -9.08
N ASP A 82 8.55 -11.82 -9.80
CA ASP A 82 9.85 -12.46 -9.89
C ASP A 82 10.40 -12.26 -11.31
N GLY A 83 11.61 -11.70 -11.41
CA GLY A 83 12.42 -11.75 -12.63
C GLY A 83 11.83 -11.16 -13.92
N TRP A 84 11.08 -10.06 -13.88
CA TRP A 84 10.62 -9.38 -15.10
C TRP A 84 11.78 -8.58 -15.76
N TRP A 85 12.52 -9.26 -16.64
CA TRP A 85 13.54 -8.75 -17.60
C TRP A 85 14.67 -7.86 -17.02
N GLU A 86 15.92 -8.35 -17.05
CA GLU A 86 17.23 -7.69 -16.83
C GLU A 86 17.43 -6.86 -15.52
N TRP A 87 16.37 -6.37 -14.91
CA TRP A 87 16.33 -5.53 -13.73
C TRP A 87 15.76 -6.37 -12.59
N HIS A 88 16.46 -6.43 -11.47
CA HIS A 88 16.05 -7.18 -10.29
C HIS A 88 14.75 -6.62 -9.68
N THR A 89 13.59 -6.93 -10.29
CA THR A 89 12.25 -6.48 -9.89
C THR A 89 11.63 -7.38 -8.81
N ASP A 90 12.47 -8.02 -8.00
CA ASP A 90 12.03 -8.98 -7.00
C ASP A 90 11.32 -8.24 -5.85
N THR A 91 10.01 -8.44 -5.76
CA THR A 91 9.18 -7.88 -4.69
C THR A 91 8.69 -8.97 -3.74
N ALA A 92 9.41 -10.09 -3.65
CA ALA A 92 9.13 -11.12 -2.67
C ALA A 92 9.68 -10.72 -1.28
N PRO A 93 9.08 -11.23 -0.19
CA PRO A 93 7.83 -11.99 -0.13
C PRO A 93 6.58 -11.17 -0.49
N GLU A 94 5.44 -11.85 -0.63
CA GLU A 94 4.14 -11.18 -0.75
C GLU A 94 3.88 -10.34 0.51
N ASP A 95 3.51 -9.07 0.30
CA ASP A 95 3.12 -8.17 1.37
C ASP A 95 1.95 -8.74 2.19
N PHE A 96 1.97 -8.54 3.50
CA PHE A 96 0.89 -8.98 4.37
C PHE A 96 -0.35 -8.16 4.10
N TYR A 97 -1.50 -8.82 3.96
CA TYR A 97 -2.77 -8.12 3.80
C TYR A 97 -3.90 -8.79 4.60
N GLU A 98 -4.83 -7.97 5.08
CA GLU A 98 -6.07 -8.43 5.70
C GLU A 98 -7.21 -7.42 5.52
N GLY A 99 -8.46 -7.86 5.68
CA GLY A 99 -9.62 -6.96 5.67
C GLY A 99 -9.90 -6.27 4.33
N VAL A 100 -9.51 -6.87 3.20
CA VAL A 100 -9.81 -6.34 1.86
C VAL A 100 -11.32 -6.24 1.64
N GLY A 101 -11.81 -5.04 1.33
CA GLY A 101 -13.26 -4.75 1.23
C GLY A 101 -13.99 -4.63 2.57
N GLN A 102 -13.30 -4.78 3.71
CA GLN A 102 -13.87 -4.79 5.05
C GLN A 102 -13.41 -3.60 5.93
N GLY A 103 -12.68 -2.64 5.37
CA GLY A 103 -12.10 -1.49 6.11
C GLY A 103 -13.11 -0.66 6.91
N LYS A 104 -14.38 -0.59 6.48
CA LYS A 104 -15.46 0.10 7.23
C LYS A 104 -15.65 -0.43 8.66
N GLY A 105 -15.34 -1.71 8.89
CA GLY A 105 -15.44 -2.36 10.20
C GLY A 105 -14.13 -2.42 10.97
N LEU A 106 -13.02 -1.94 10.41
CA LEU A 106 -11.69 -2.03 11.01
C LEU A 106 -11.63 -1.29 12.35
N GLN A 107 -10.95 -1.86 13.36
CA GLN A 107 -10.74 -1.18 14.63
C GLN A 107 -9.25 -1.28 15.01
N PRO A 108 -8.56 -0.15 15.25
CA PRO A 108 -9.06 1.23 15.13
C PRO A 108 -9.29 1.66 13.66
N GLN A 109 -10.16 2.65 13.44
CA GLN A 109 -10.36 3.24 12.11
C GLN A 109 -9.14 4.03 11.61
N SER A 110 -8.29 4.50 12.52
CA SER A 110 -7.00 5.14 12.20
C SER A 110 -5.99 4.77 13.28
N LEU A 111 -4.82 4.27 12.86
CA LEU A 111 -3.72 4.00 13.77
C LEU A 111 -3.17 5.29 14.36
N TYR A 112 -3.10 6.36 13.57
CA TYR A 112 -2.65 7.66 14.06
C TYR A 112 -3.54 8.17 15.20
N LEU A 113 -4.85 8.17 15.00
CA LEU A 113 -5.80 8.66 16.00
C LEU A 113 -5.80 7.79 17.26
N ASP A 114 -5.78 6.45 17.11
CA ASP A 114 -5.67 5.53 18.25
C ASP A 114 -4.38 5.76 19.05
N GLN A 115 -3.23 5.89 18.38
CA GLN A 115 -1.96 6.16 19.05
C GLN A 115 -1.95 7.53 19.73
N LYS A 116 -2.57 8.55 19.12
CA LYS A 116 -2.72 9.87 19.73
C LYS A 116 -3.56 9.78 21.00
N SER A 117 -4.72 9.11 20.96
CA SER A 117 -5.61 8.92 22.12
C SER A 117 -4.86 8.28 23.29
N ARG A 118 -4.17 7.16 23.03
CA ARG A 118 -3.38 6.44 24.04
C ARG A 118 -2.27 7.29 24.66
N ARG A 119 -1.63 8.16 23.87
CA ARG A 119 -0.57 9.06 24.36
C ARG A 119 -1.11 10.21 25.19
N LEU A 120 -2.34 10.65 24.90
CA LEU A 120 -3.01 11.71 25.64
C LEU A 120 -3.78 11.17 26.87
N GLY A 121 -3.99 9.86 26.96
CA GLY A 121 -4.78 9.24 28.02
C GLY A 121 -6.29 9.40 27.83
N GLU A 122 -6.71 9.57 26.57
CA GLU A 122 -8.10 9.68 26.14
C GLU A 122 -8.68 8.33 25.70
#